data_AF-U1P9R7-F1
#
_entry.id   AF-U1P9R7-F1
#
_cell.length_a   1.000
_cell.length_b   1.000
_cell.length_c   1.000
_cell.angle_alpha   90.00
_cell.angle_beta   90.00
_cell.angle_gamma   90.00
#
_symmetry.space_group_name_H-M   'P 1'
#
loop_
_entity.id
_entity.type
_entity.pdbx_description
1 polymer ?
#
loop_
_entity_poly.entity_id
_entity_poly.type
_entity_poly.pdbx_seq_one_letter_code
_entity_poly.pdbx_strand_id
1 'polypeptide(L)'
;MSRDDHRAESATTADEIDPVTLSIVRSGCEAVAEEMNADLVRTAHSPNVTERRDCSTALFDADGRMVAQAETIPVHLGAMPFSVAAAVEAFPSSAPAG
;
A
#
# COMPACT_ATOMS: atom_id res chain seq x y z
N MET A 1 35.63 28.82 -17.71
CA MET A 1 34.19 28.50 -17.67
C MET A 1 33.99 27.40 -16.66
N SER A 2 33.84 27.80 -15.39
CA SER A 2 33.51 26.89 -14.28
C SER A 2 32.03 26.60 -14.39
N ARG A 3 31.65 25.34 -14.61
CA ARG A 3 30.27 24.90 -14.44
C ARG A 3 30.13 24.65 -12.95
N ASP A 4 29.63 25.66 -12.24
CA ASP A 4 29.34 25.55 -10.83
C ASP A 4 28.28 24.46 -10.63
N ASP A 5 28.68 23.44 -9.86
CA ASP A 5 27.84 22.42 -9.28
C ASP A 5 26.68 23.08 -8.52
N HIS A 6 25.47 22.98 -9.07
CA HIS A 6 24.26 23.25 -8.31
C HIS A 6 23.76 21.96 -7.66
N ARG A 7 24.55 21.42 -6.72
CA ARG A 7 24.05 20.48 -5.71
C ARG A 7 23.46 21.31 -4.57
N ALA A 8 22.20 21.72 -4.72
CA ALA A 8 21.42 22.20 -3.59
C ALA A 8 20.72 21.00 -2.95
N GLU A 9 21.42 20.31 -2.04
CA GLU A 9 20.75 19.46 -1.06
C GLU A 9 20.01 20.40 -0.09
N SER A 10 18.72 20.59 -0.32
CA SER A 10 17.85 21.32 0.59
C SER A 10 17.60 20.45 1.81
N ALA A 11 18.12 20.86 2.97
CA ALA A 11 17.88 20.20 4.23
C ALA A 11 16.38 20.23 4.55
N THR A 12 15.73 19.06 4.50
CA THR A 12 14.35 18.88 4.95
C THR A 12 14.28 19.21 6.44
N THR A 13 13.56 20.28 6.79
CA THR A 13 13.09 20.48 8.15
C THR A 13 11.96 19.49 8.41
N ALA A 14 11.86 18.96 9.63
CA ALA A 14 10.93 17.89 10.01
C ALA A 14 9.43 18.24 9.85
N ASP A 15 9.08 19.43 9.34
CA ASP A 15 7.72 19.96 9.24
C ASP A 15 7.19 20.05 7.80
N GLU A 16 8.04 19.94 6.77
CA GLU A 16 7.59 19.86 5.38
C GLU A 16 7.95 18.50 4.79
N ILE A 17 6.94 17.69 4.47
CA ILE A 17 7.12 16.44 3.74
C ILE A 17 7.65 16.76 2.35
N ASP A 18 8.86 16.30 2.03
CA ASP A 18 9.43 16.43 0.68
C ASP A 18 8.52 15.76 -0.37
N PRO A 19 8.00 16.50 -1.36
CA PRO A 19 7.04 15.96 -2.32
C PRO A 19 7.64 14.86 -3.21
N VAL A 20 8.96 14.87 -3.43
CA VAL A 20 9.64 13.81 -4.19
C VAL A 20 9.61 12.51 -3.39
N THR A 21 10.02 12.56 -2.13
CA THR A 21 9.98 11.42 -1.20
C THR A 21 8.57 10.89 -1.03
N LEU A 22 7.57 11.76 -0.84
CA LEU A 22 6.16 11.34 -0.75
C LEU A 22 5.71 10.58 -1.99
N SER A 23 6.07 11.10 -3.17
CA SER A 23 5.71 10.47 -4.45
C SER A 23 6.38 9.10 -4.61
N ILE A 24 7.65 8.98 -4.21
CA ILE A 24 8.39 7.70 -4.25
C ILE A 24 7.74 6.68 -3.31
N VAL A 25 7.43 7.07 -2.07
CA VAL A 25 6.81 6.18 -1.08
C VAL A 25 5.42 5.75 -1.56
N ARG A 26 4.59 6.68 -2.03
CA ARG A 26 3.27 6.39 -2.58
C ARG A 26 3.35 5.37 -3.72
N SER A 27 4.18 5.65 -4.73
CA SER A 27 4.35 4.75 -5.88
C SER A 27 4.91 3.39 -5.47
N GLY A 28 5.80 3.35 -4.46
CA GLY A 28 6.31 2.11 -3.90
C GLY A 28 5.21 1.27 -3.24
N CYS A 29 4.35 1.88 -2.42
CA CYS A 29 3.21 1.19 -1.80
C CYS A 29 2.20 0.68 -2.84
N GLU A 30 1.92 1.46 -3.88
CA GLU A 30 1.05 1.05 -4.99
C GLU A 30 1.65 -0.14 -5.74
N ALA A 31 2.93 -0.08 -6.10
CA ALA A 31 3.62 -1.17 -6.77
C ALA A 31 3.62 -2.46 -5.93
N VAL A 32 3.84 -2.36 -4.60
CA VAL A 32 3.76 -3.54 -3.73
C VAL A 32 2.37 -4.15 -3.74
N ALA A 33 1.31 -3.34 -3.67
CA ALA A 33 -0.05 -3.86 -3.72
C ALA A 33 -0.35 -4.55 -5.07
N GLU A 34 0.11 -3.96 -6.19
CA GLU A 34 -0.03 -4.53 -7.54
C GLU A 34 0.71 -5.86 -7.68
N GLU A 35 1.96 -5.95 -7.23
CA GLU A 35 2.75 -7.19 -7.27
C GLU A 35 2.12 -8.27 -6.38
N MET A 36 1.60 -7.91 -5.20
CA MET A 36 0.85 -8.85 -4.35
C MET A 36 -0.37 -9.43 -5.08
N ASN A 37 -1.13 -8.61 -5.82
CA ASN A 37 -2.28 -9.08 -6.58
C ASN A 37 -1.85 -9.98 -7.75
N ALA A 38 -0.80 -9.59 -8.47
CA ALA A 38 -0.25 -10.37 -9.57
C ALA A 38 0.23 -11.75 -9.10
N ASP A 39 0.94 -11.82 -7.98
CA ASP A 39 1.40 -13.07 -7.40
C ASP A 39 0.25 -13.93 -6.87
N LEU A 40 -0.77 -13.32 -6.24
CA LEU A 40 -1.98 -14.02 -5.84
C LEU A 40 -2.68 -14.68 -7.03
N VAL A 41 -2.89 -13.91 -8.11
CA VAL A 41 -3.51 -14.43 -9.35
C VAL A 41 -2.66 -15.53 -9.99
N ARG A 42 -1.33 -15.37 -10.01
CA ARG A 42 -0.40 -16.34 -10.61
C ARG A 42 -0.35 -17.67 -9.86
N THR A 43 -0.51 -17.64 -8.54
CA THR A 43 -0.33 -18.82 -7.68
C THR A 43 -1.65 -19.46 -7.25
N ALA A 44 -2.79 -18.82 -7.50
CA ALA A 44 -4.10 -19.34 -7.15
C ALA A 44 -4.49 -20.58 -7.96
N HIS A 45 -5.31 -21.44 -7.34
CA HIS A 45 -5.90 -22.62 -7.99
C HIS A 45 -7.39 -22.44 -8.32
N SER A 46 -8.00 -21.29 -7.97
CA SER A 46 -9.43 -21.03 -8.16
C SER A 46 -9.65 -20.25 -9.46
N PRO A 47 -10.53 -20.71 -10.37
CA PRO A 47 -10.94 -19.95 -11.57
C PRO A 47 -11.53 -18.58 -11.25
N ASN A 48 -12.15 -18.42 -10.07
CA ASN A 48 -12.62 -17.10 -9.65
C ASN A 48 -11.46 -16.11 -9.47
N VAL A 49 -10.28 -16.59 -9.07
CA VAL A 49 -9.09 -15.74 -8.87
C VAL A 49 -8.24 -15.67 -10.15
N THR A 50 -7.99 -16.81 -10.82
CA THR A 50 -7.10 -16.87 -11.99
C THR A 50 -7.73 -16.30 -13.27
N GLU A 51 -9.03 -16.52 -13.49
CA GLU A 51 -9.72 -16.11 -14.72
C GLU A 51 -10.59 -14.88 -14.49
N ARG A 52 -11.40 -14.88 -13.43
CA ARG A 52 -12.34 -13.78 -13.14
C ARG A 52 -11.72 -12.62 -12.38
N ARG A 53 -10.53 -12.83 -11.79
CA ARG A 53 -9.83 -11.84 -10.95
C ARG A 53 -10.74 -11.27 -9.85
N ASP A 54 -11.55 -12.15 -9.27
CA ASP A 54 -12.41 -11.85 -8.13
C ASP A 54 -11.59 -11.89 -6.83
N CYS A 55 -10.62 -10.99 -6.75
CA CYS A 55 -9.74 -10.79 -5.62
C CYS A 55 -9.25 -9.33 -5.60
N SER A 56 -8.87 -8.87 -4.42
CA SER A 56 -8.20 -7.58 -4.25
C SER A 56 -7.13 -7.75 -3.17
N THR A 57 -6.09 -6.95 -3.25
CA THR A 57 -5.04 -6.87 -2.22
C THR A 57 -4.93 -5.43 -1.73
N ALA A 58 -4.56 -5.26 -0.47
CA ALA A 58 -4.38 -3.94 0.13
C ALA A 58 -3.33 -3.96 1.22
N LEU A 59 -2.63 -2.83 1.35
CA LEU A 59 -1.69 -2.54 2.42
C LEU A 59 -2.35 -1.68 3.48
N PHE A 60 -2.11 -1.98 4.74
CA PHE A 60 -2.63 -1.24 5.88
C PHE A 60 -1.48 -0.81 6.80
N ASP A 61 -1.61 0.37 7.39
CA ASP A 61 -0.68 0.87 8.41
C ASP A 61 -0.92 0.18 9.77
N ALA A 62 -0.11 0.55 10.76
CA ALA A 62 -0.19 -0.03 12.10
C ALA A 62 -1.52 0.26 12.82
N ASP A 63 -2.19 1.34 12.43
CA ASP A 63 -3.51 1.72 12.95
C ASP A 63 -4.66 1.07 12.17
N GLY A 64 -4.36 0.19 11.21
CA GLY A 64 -5.36 -0.46 10.37
C GLY A 64 -5.97 0.44 9.29
N ARG A 65 -5.33 1.56 8.95
CA ARG A 65 -5.77 2.45 7.84
C ARG A 65 -5.20 1.93 6.53
N MET A 66 -6.04 1.94 5.48
CA MET A 66 -5.60 1.51 4.15
C MET A 66 -4.62 2.52 3.55
N VAL A 67 -3.45 2.04 3.14
CA VAL A 67 -2.35 2.83 2.55
C VAL A 67 -2.37 2.73 1.02
N ALA A 68 -2.54 1.52 0.49
CA ALA A 68 -2.60 1.25 -0.95
C ALA A 68 -3.46 0.01 -1.22
N GLN A 69 -3.95 -0.12 -2.45
CA GLN A 69 -4.73 -1.27 -2.88
C GLN A 69 -4.43 -1.58 -4.35
N ALA A 70 -4.60 -2.85 -4.73
CA ALA A 70 -4.69 -3.25 -6.12
C ALA A 70 -6.06 -3.86 -6.42
N GLU A 71 -6.59 -3.48 -7.58
CA GLU A 71 -7.85 -3.93 -8.19
C GLU A 71 -9.12 -3.62 -7.36
N THR A 72 -9.90 -2.64 -7.81
CA THR A 72 -11.05 -2.09 -7.07
C THR A 72 -12.36 -2.81 -7.41
N ILE A 73 -12.58 -3.99 -6.82
CA ILE A 73 -13.92 -4.58 -6.80
C ILE A 73 -14.78 -3.73 -5.83
N PRO A 74 -15.90 -3.13 -6.26
CA PRO A 74 -16.62 -2.13 -5.46
C PRO A 74 -17.00 -2.58 -4.05
N VAL A 75 -17.33 -3.87 -3.88
CA VAL A 75 -17.66 -4.43 -2.56
C VAL A 75 -16.43 -4.48 -1.64
N HIS A 76 -15.24 -4.74 -2.18
CA HIS A 76 -14.00 -4.77 -1.40
C HIS A 76 -13.60 -3.37 -0.93
N LEU A 77 -13.76 -2.35 -1.79
CA LEU A 77 -13.48 -0.96 -1.41
C LEU A 77 -14.31 -0.53 -0.20
N GLY A 78 -15.57 -0.93 -0.15
CA GLY A 78 -16.46 -0.65 0.98
C GLY A 78 -16.16 -1.50 2.21
N ALA A 79 -15.86 -2.79 2.05
CA ALA A 79 -15.79 -3.74 3.16
C ALA A 79 -14.41 -3.89 3.80
N MET A 80 -13.32 -3.77 3.04
CA MET A 80 -11.96 -4.09 3.49
C MET A 80 -11.54 -3.35 4.77
N PRO A 81 -11.73 -2.02 4.90
CA PRO A 81 -11.36 -1.32 6.14
C PRO A 81 -12.11 -1.85 7.36
N PHE A 82 -13.40 -2.18 7.23
CA PHE A 82 -14.19 -2.75 8.32
C PHE A 82 -13.74 -4.17 8.67
N SER A 83 -13.42 -5.00 7.67
CA SER A 83 -12.89 -6.34 7.88
C SER A 83 -11.56 -6.32 8.64
N VAL A 84 -10.65 -5.42 8.29
CA VAL A 84 -9.37 -5.27 8.99
C VAL A 84 -9.56 -4.75 10.42
N ALA A 85 -10.41 -3.74 10.61
CA ALA A 85 -10.72 -3.23 11.95
C ALA A 85 -11.29 -4.34 12.86
N ALA A 86 -12.24 -5.14 12.35
CA ALA A 86 -12.81 -6.27 13.09
C ALA A 86 -11.76 -7.36 13.39
N ALA A 87 -10.84 -7.62 12.46
CA ALA A 87 -9.75 -8.57 12.68
C ALA A 87 -8.78 -8.09 13.78
N VAL A 88 -8.41 -6.82 13.79
CA VAL A 88 -7.53 -6.24 14.84
C VAL A 88 -8.21 -6.29 16.21
N GLU A 89 -9.51 -5.99 16.29
CA GLU A 89 -10.29 -6.11 17.53
C GLU A 89 -10.37 -7.57 18.02
N ALA A 90 -10.62 -8.51 17.10
CA ALA A 90 -10.70 -9.94 17.43
C ALA A 90 -9.35 -10.55 17.84
N PHE A 91 -8.24 -10.01 17.33
CA PHE A 91 -6.89 -10.53 17.56
C PHE A 91 -5.88 -9.44 18.00
N PRO A 92 -5.98 -8.94 19.25
CA PRO A 92 -5.17 -7.81 19.72
C PRO A 92 -3.67 -8.08 19.77
N SER A 93 -3.24 -9.35 19.96
CA SER A 93 -1.83 -9.72 19.98
C SER A 93 -1.17 -9.78 18.60
N SER A 94 -1.97 -9.76 17.53
CA SER A 94 -1.49 -9.62 16.15
C SER A 94 -1.57 -8.19 15.64
N ALA A 95 -2.01 -7.24 16.47
CA ALA A 95 -1.84 -5.83 16.16
C ALA A 95 -0.33 -5.55 16.03
N PRO A 96 0.10 -4.83 14.98
CA PRO A 96 1.50 -4.49 14.80
C PRO A 96 2.00 -3.74 16.03
N ALA A 97 3.13 -4.19 16.59
CA ALA A 97 3.76 -3.52 17.72
C ALA A 97 4.12 -2.09 17.30
N GLY A 98 3.65 -1.10 18.05
CA GLY A 98 3.95 0.32 17.84
C GLY A 98 5.42 0.67 18.06
#